data_AF-A0A3A0FMQ4-F1
#
_entry.id   AF-A0A3A0FMQ4-F1
#
_cell.length_a   1.000
_cell.length_b   1.000
_cell.length_c   1.000
_cell.angle_alpha   90.00
_cell.angle_beta   90.00
_cell.angle_gamma   90.00
#
_symmetry.space_group_name_H-M   'P 1'
#
loop_
_entity.id
_entity.type
_entity.pdbx_description
1 polymer ?
#
loop_
_entity_poly.entity_id
_entity_poly.type
_entity_poly.pdbx_seq_one_letter_code
_entity_poly.pdbx_strand_id
1 'polypeptide(L)'
;MAIEDPVRPAASRSAARERTAWLWRSTQRIGLHEVVVVVVSFLIYFVIRGLVVGRAGEAMVRGIRLIELEQRLGIYWELEMQSWILDSYWLIKAMNWVYFWGHMPLVIVFAVWLWVWHRHTYTLVRNAFLASGAIGVVVYWLYPVAPPRLIPFAGFMDTMAMFDRVGYNAQETKGLVNQFAAVPSLHFGWSMLLGLAVAWVGKRPLLWVFGIAWPVAMFFAVVMTGNHFILDAVIGGAVSFAGLGIAIGLERARPRVVAWAKGRLGARGVEATARASPQ
;
A
#
# COMPACT_ATOMS: atom_id res chain seq x y z
N MET A 1 43.68 31.16 38.89
CA MET A 1 42.69 31.61 37.88
C MET A 1 41.94 30.35 37.42
N ALA A 2 40.89 29.97 38.15
CA ALA A 2 40.05 28.83 37.79
C ALA A 2 38.91 29.35 36.92
N ILE A 3 38.79 28.85 35.70
CA ILE A 3 37.69 29.15 34.79
C ILE A 3 36.56 28.19 35.15
N GLU A 4 35.51 28.72 35.79
CA GLU A 4 34.25 27.98 36.00
C GLU A 4 33.51 27.87 34.67
N ASP A 5 33.24 26.63 34.27
CA ASP A 5 32.46 26.27 33.09
C ASP A 5 30.95 26.45 33.40
N PRO A 6 30.17 27.21 32.61
CA PRO A 6 28.78 27.47 32.96
C PRO A 6 27.92 26.22 32.71
N VAL A 7 27.56 25.56 33.80
CA VAL A 7 26.55 24.49 33.85
C VAL A 7 25.23 25.02 33.28
N ARG A 8 24.94 24.69 32.01
CA ARG A 8 23.63 24.97 31.41
C ARG A 8 22.54 24.27 32.25
N PRO A 9 21.53 24.99 32.77
CA PRO A 9 20.60 24.42 33.73
C PRO A 9 19.71 23.35 33.10
N ALA A 10 19.64 22.20 33.76
CA ALA A 10 18.82 21.04 33.40
C ALA A 10 17.33 21.36 33.16
N ALA A 11 16.84 22.47 33.73
CA ALA A 11 15.48 22.98 33.58
C ALA A 11 15.09 23.37 32.13
N SER A 12 16.05 23.82 31.30
CA SER A 12 15.76 24.15 29.90
C SER A 12 15.52 22.91 29.04
N ARG A 13 16.19 21.79 29.37
CA ARG A 13 16.04 20.51 28.69
C ARG A 13 14.76 19.78 29.09
N SER A 14 14.28 19.94 30.32
CA SER A 14 13.00 19.37 30.77
C SER A 14 11.81 20.08 30.11
N ALA A 15 11.81 21.41 30.06
CA ALA A 15 10.76 22.20 29.39
C ALA A 15 10.70 21.90 27.87
N ALA A 16 11.85 21.77 27.21
CA ALA A 16 11.90 21.38 25.79
C ALA A 16 11.35 19.97 25.55
N ARG A 17 11.65 19.00 26.43
CA ARG A 17 11.12 17.63 26.41
C ARG A 17 9.62 17.56 26.66
N GLU A 18 9.10 18.35 27.60
CA GLU A 18 7.67 18.42 27.87
C GLU A 18 6.90 19.05 26.72
N ARG A 19 7.45 20.11 26.11
CA ARG A 19 6.87 20.77 24.94
C ARG A 19 6.85 19.85 23.71
N THR A 20 7.92 19.08 23.47
CA THR A 20 7.93 18.03 22.44
C THR A 20 6.95 16.89 22.74
N ALA A 21 6.87 16.43 23.99
CA ALA A 21 5.91 15.40 24.39
C ALA A 21 4.46 15.89 24.30
N TRP A 22 4.19 17.17 24.57
CA TRP A 22 2.88 17.79 24.41
C TRP A 22 2.51 17.97 22.95
N LEU A 23 3.42 18.46 22.10
CA LEU A 23 3.22 18.53 20.64
C LEU A 23 3.00 17.13 20.06
N TRP A 24 3.76 16.14 20.49
CA TRP A 24 3.60 14.74 20.07
C TRP A 24 2.26 14.15 20.50
N ARG A 25 1.81 14.40 21.74
CA ARG A 25 0.48 13.97 22.21
C ARG A 25 -0.66 14.68 21.47
N SER A 26 -0.46 15.93 21.09
CA SER A 26 -1.44 16.72 20.33
C SER A 26 -1.53 16.27 18.87
N THR A 27 -0.40 15.99 18.22
CA THR A 27 -0.38 15.39 16.87
C THR A 27 -0.86 13.93 16.87
N GLN A 28 -0.72 13.21 17.98
CA GLN A 28 -1.35 11.90 18.18
C GLN A 28 -2.87 11.99 18.25
N ARG A 29 -3.42 12.99 18.95
CA ARG A 29 -4.87 13.25 19.05
C ARG A 29 -5.48 13.75 17.74
N ILE A 30 -4.78 14.60 16.99
CA ILE A 30 -5.26 15.18 15.72
C ILE A 30 -5.00 14.23 14.53
N GLY A 31 -4.12 13.24 14.68
CA GLY A 31 -3.78 12.29 13.61
C GLY A 31 -2.82 12.82 12.55
N LEU A 32 -2.25 14.02 12.73
CA LEU A 32 -1.34 14.64 11.73
C LEU A 32 -0.13 13.76 11.38
N HIS A 33 0.40 13.03 12.36
CA HIS A 33 1.49 12.08 12.15
C HIS A 33 1.09 10.91 11.23
N GLU A 34 -0.16 10.46 11.29
CA GLU A 34 -0.70 9.41 10.41
C GLU A 34 -0.70 9.90 8.96
N VAL A 35 -1.20 11.12 8.75
CA VAL A 35 -1.26 11.77 7.44
C VAL A 35 0.15 11.92 6.87
N VAL A 36 1.11 12.41 7.67
CA VAL A 36 2.50 12.54 7.24
C VAL A 36 3.10 11.18 6.86
N VAL A 37 2.90 10.14 7.67
CA VAL A 37 3.41 8.80 7.36
C VAL A 37 2.82 8.27 6.06
N VAL A 38 1.50 8.40 5.87
CA VAL A 38 0.82 7.95 4.65
C VAL A 38 1.33 8.74 3.45
N VAL A 39 1.28 10.08 3.51
CA VAL A 39 1.69 10.95 2.39
C VAL A 39 3.15 10.73 2.03
N VAL A 40 4.06 10.71 3.00
CA VAL A 40 5.50 10.49 2.73
C VAL A 40 5.74 9.10 2.16
N SER A 41 5.07 8.07 2.67
CA SER A 41 5.22 6.71 2.14
C SER A 41 4.68 6.61 0.71
N PHE A 42 3.56 7.27 0.40
CA PHE A 42 3.01 7.34 -0.94
C PHE A 42 3.92 8.13 -1.89
N LEU A 43 4.51 9.24 -1.44
CA LEU A 43 5.48 9.98 -2.23
C LEU A 43 6.72 9.12 -2.54
N ILE A 44 7.26 8.42 -1.54
CA ILE A 44 8.39 7.49 -1.74
C ILE A 44 7.99 6.37 -2.72
N TYR A 45 6.79 5.81 -2.59
CA TYR A 45 6.25 4.80 -3.50
C TYR A 45 6.23 5.32 -4.95
N PHE A 46 5.68 6.51 -5.20
CA PHE A 46 5.61 7.10 -6.54
C PHE A 46 7.00 7.48 -7.08
N VAL A 47 7.90 7.98 -6.23
CA VAL A 47 9.28 8.27 -6.62
C VAL A 47 10.00 6.98 -7.06
N ILE A 48 9.95 5.90 -6.27
CA ILE A 48 10.61 4.65 -6.64
C ILE A 48 9.98 4.07 -7.92
N ARG A 49 8.66 4.17 -8.06
CA ARG A 49 7.96 3.77 -9.29
C ARG A 49 8.40 4.58 -10.51
N GLY A 50 8.63 5.88 -10.35
CA GLY A 50 9.15 6.76 -11.41
C GLY A 50 10.64 6.54 -11.71
N LEU A 51 11.44 6.04 -10.77
CA LEU A 51 12.89 5.84 -10.96
C LEU A 51 13.26 4.60 -11.78
N VAL A 52 12.33 3.65 -11.96
CA VAL A 52 12.56 2.41 -12.73
C VAL A 52 12.26 2.60 -14.23
N VAL A 53 12.17 3.86 -14.69
CA VAL A 53 12.04 4.22 -16.11
C VAL A 53 13.26 3.71 -16.88
N GLY A 54 13.02 3.01 -18.00
CA GLY A 54 14.08 2.49 -18.89
C GLY A 54 14.16 0.96 -19.06
N ARG A 55 13.34 0.19 -18.34
CA ARG A 55 13.34 -1.30 -18.42
C ARG A 55 12.16 -1.89 -19.21
N ALA A 56 11.62 -1.14 -20.18
CA ALA A 56 10.45 -1.55 -20.96
C ALA A 56 10.64 -2.90 -21.68
N GLY A 57 11.80 -3.12 -22.30
CA GLY A 57 12.11 -4.38 -22.99
C GLY A 57 12.16 -5.58 -22.04
N GLU A 58 12.79 -5.43 -20.87
CA GLU A 58 12.86 -6.47 -19.83
C GLU A 58 11.46 -6.81 -19.30
N ALA A 59 10.63 -5.79 -19.07
CA ALA A 59 9.26 -5.97 -18.63
C ALA A 59 8.38 -6.67 -19.67
N MET A 60 8.57 -6.37 -20.96
CA MET A 60 7.87 -7.03 -22.05
C MET A 60 8.20 -8.52 -22.09
N VAL A 61 9.48 -8.88 -22.08
CA VAL A 61 9.92 -10.29 -22.07
C VAL A 61 9.35 -11.04 -20.87
N ARG A 62 9.33 -10.41 -19.69
CA ARG A 62 8.73 -11.03 -18.50
C ARG A 62 7.21 -11.17 -18.59
N GLY A 63 6.51 -10.23 -19.22
CA GLY A 63 5.08 -10.34 -19.51
C GLY A 63 4.78 -11.56 -20.39
N ILE A 64 5.55 -11.76 -21.46
CA ILE A 64 5.44 -12.93 -22.34
C ILE A 64 5.68 -14.23 -21.56
N ARG A 65 6.74 -14.28 -20.75
CA ARG A 65 7.02 -15.45 -19.90
C ARG A 65 5.91 -15.73 -18.90
N LEU A 66 5.21 -14.70 -18.43
CA LEU A 66 4.07 -14.87 -17.53
C LEU A 66 2.90 -15.50 -18.28
N ILE A 67 2.60 -15.04 -19.50
CA ILE A 67 1.61 -15.67 -20.40
C ILE A 67 1.95 -17.14 -20.61
N GLU A 68 3.19 -17.46 -20.98
CA GLU A 68 3.64 -18.85 -21.18
C GLU A 68 3.48 -19.69 -19.91
N LEU A 69 3.75 -19.11 -18.74
CA LEU A 69 3.58 -19.78 -17.46
C LEU A 69 2.10 -20.05 -17.17
N GLU A 70 1.22 -19.07 -17.34
CA GLU A 70 -0.23 -19.23 -17.14
C GLU A 70 -0.83 -20.25 -18.11
N GLN A 71 -0.35 -20.29 -19.36
CA GLN A 71 -0.74 -21.30 -20.35
C GLN A 71 -0.32 -22.70 -19.91
N ARG A 72 0.92 -22.87 -19.40
CA ARG A 72 1.40 -24.16 -18.85
C ARG A 72 0.61 -24.61 -17.62
N LEU A 73 0.15 -23.65 -16.82
CA LEU A 73 -0.68 -23.89 -15.64
C LEU A 73 -2.16 -24.11 -15.99
N GLY A 74 -2.57 -23.86 -17.24
CA GLY A 74 -3.98 -23.97 -17.68
C GLY A 74 -4.89 -22.85 -17.16
N ILE A 75 -4.32 -21.74 -16.70
CA ILE A 75 -5.04 -20.60 -16.11
C ILE A 75 -5.03 -19.34 -16.97
N TYR A 76 -4.47 -19.41 -18.19
CA TYR A 76 -4.49 -18.30 -19.14
C TYR A 76 -5.89 -18.08 -19.73
N TRP A 77 -6.71 -17.29 -19.04
CA TRP A 77 -8.13 -17.03 -19.35
C TRP A 77 -8.41 -15.54 -19.57
N GLU A 78 -7.39 -14.69 -19.43
CA GLU A 78 -7.49 -13.24 -19.44
C GLU A 78 -8.13 -12.70 -20.73
N LEU A 79 -7.75 -13.26 -21.88
CA LEU A 79 -8.28 -12.84 -23.18
C LEU A 79 -9.74 -13.24 -23.35
N GLU A 80 -10.10 -14.44 -22.91
CA GLU A 80 -11.50 -14.91 -22.90
C GLU A 80 -12.34 -14.03 -21.95
N MET A 81 -11.84 -13.76 -20.75
CA MET A 81 -12.52 -12.88 -19.79
C MET A 81 -12.71 -11.46 -20.34
N GLN A 82 -11.70 -10.90 -21.02
CA GLN A 82 -11.84 -9.60 -21.67
C GLN A 82 -12.93 -9.65 -22.74
N SER A 83 -13.03 -10.72 -23.54
CA SER A 83 -14.06 -10.84 -24.57
C SER A 83 -15.50 -10.74 -24.02
N TRP A 84 -15.75 -11.14 -22.77
CA TRP A 84 -17.08 -11.06 -22.14
C TRP A 84 -17.63 -9.63 -22.02
N ILE A 85 -16.77 -8.61 -22.07
CA ILE A 85 -17.18 -7.20 -21.96
C ILE A 85 -17.09 -6.43 -23.28
N LEU A 86 -16.36 -6.92 -24.29
CA LEU A 86 -16.02 -6.13 -25.48
C LEU A 86 -17.23 -5.75 -26.35
N ASP A 87 -18.30 -6.54 -26.34
CA ASP A 87 -19.51 -6.27 -27.11
C ASP A 87 -20.47 -5.25 -26.45
N SER A 88 -20.15 -4.79 -25.23
CA SER A 88 -21.00 -3.86 -24.48
C SER A 88 -20.23 -2.67 -23.96
N TYR A 89 -20.50 -1.50 -24.56
CA TYR A 89 -19.97 -0.22 -24.10
C TYR A 89 -20.17 -0.01 -22.59
N TRP A 90 -21.36 -0.34 -22.06
CA TRP A 90 -21.65 -0.15 -20.65
C TRP A 90 -20.87 -1.08 -19.73
N LEU A 91 -20.62 -2.33 -20.14
CA LEU A 91 -19.76 -3.24 -19.37
C LEU A 91 -18.31 -2.77 -19.35
N ILE A 92 -17.79 -2.29 -20.49
CA ILE A 92 -16.45 -1.68 -20.57
C ILE A 92 -16.36 -0.49 -19.60
N LYS A 93 -17.33 0.43 -19.67
CA LYS A 93 -17.37 1.60 -18.78
C LYS A 93 -17.49 1.20 -17.31
N ALA A 94 -18.28 0.19 -16.98
CA ALA A 94 -18.42 -0.31 -15.63
C ALA A 94 -17.09 -0.89 -15.10
N MET A 95 -16.41 -1.74 -15.88
CA MET A 95 -15.13 -2.32 -15.47
C MET A 95 -14.02 -1.27 -15.37
N ASN A 96 -13.93 -0.34 -16.32
CA ASN A 96 -13.02 0.81 -16.24
C ASN A 96 -13.30 1.68 -15.00
N TRP A 97 -14.59 1.89 -14.66
CA TRP A 97 -14.98 2.66 -13.49
C TRP A 97 -14.58 1.96 -12.19
N VAL A 98 -14.84 0.65 -12.08
CA VAL A 98 -14.42 -0.16 -10.93
C VAL A 98 -12.90 -0.15 -10.79
N TYR A 99 -12.17 -0.31 -11.89
CA TYR A 99 -10.72 -0.27 -11.90
C TYR A 99 -10.16 1.06 -11.36
N PHE A 100 -10.66 2.19 -11.87
CA PHE A 100 -10.13 3.50 -11.52
C PHE A 100 -10.67 4.03 -10.19
N TRP A 101 -12.00 4.18 -10.08
CA TRP A 101 -12.64 4.78 -8.90
C TRP A 101 -12.69 3.82 -7.73
N GLY A 102 -12.75 2.52 -8.01
CA GLY A 102 -12.87 1.49 -7.00
C GLY A 102 -11.58 1.14 -6.28
N HIS A 103 -10.47 1.78 -6.66
CA HIS A 103 -9.18 1.60 -6.02
C HIS A 103 -8.80 2.82 -5.16
N MET A 104 -7.93 3.71 -5.64
CA MET A 104 -7.36 4.79 -4.82
C MET A 104 -8.40 5.72 -4.18
N PRO A 105 -9.43 6.22 -4.90
CA PRO A 105 -10.46 7.05 -4.28
C PRO A 105 -11.20 6.30 -3.16
N LEU A 106 -11.53 5.03 -3.39
CA LEU A 106 -12.21 4.20 -2.40
C LEU A 106 -11.33 3.90 -1.18
N VAL A 107 -10.04 3.63 -1.38
CA VAL A 107 -9.05 3.46 -0.29
C VAL A 107 -9.03 4.71 0.59
N ILE A 108 -9.05 5.91 0.01
CA ILE A 108 -9.07 7.17 0.77
C ILE A 108 -10.36 7.29 1.59
N VAL A 109 -11.52 7.02 0.96
CA VAL A 109 -12.82 7.06 1.65
C VAL A 109 -12.85 6.09 2.83
N PHE A 110 -12.40 4.84 2.64
CA PHE A 110 -12.34 3.85 3.72
C PHE A 110 -11.29 4.19 4.77
N ALA A 111 -10.15 4.76 4.40
CA ALA A 111 -9.15 5.21 5.34
C ALA A 111 -9.72 6.30 6.26
N VAL A 112 -10.44 7.28 5.70
CA VAL A 112 -11.13 8.31 6.49
C VAL A 112 -12.22 7.68 7.37
N TRP A 113 -13.06 6.80 6.82
CA TRP A 113 -14.11 6.12 7.59
C TRP A 113 -13.53 5.31 8.77
N LEU A 114 -12.52 4.48 8.52
CA LEU A 114 -11.84 3.74 9.58
C LEU A 114 -11.17 4.68 10.58
N TRP A 115 -10.57 5.78 10.14
CA TRP A 115 -9.92 6.73 11.03
C TRP A 115 -10.91 7.40 11.99
N VAL A 116 -12.07 7.83 11.49
CA VAL A 116 -13.12 8.48 12.28
C VAL A 116 -13.79 7.51 13.25
N TRP A 117 -14.21 6.33 12.76
CA TRP A 117 -15.11 5.45 13.52
C TRP A 117 -14.44 4.19 14.08
N HIS A 118 -13.31 3.75 13.53
CA HIS A 118 -12.68 2.46 13.83
C HIS A 118 -11.15 2.57 13.96
N ARG A 119 -10.71 3.51 14.79
CA ARG A 119 -9.31 3.96 14.87
C ARG A 119 -8.27 2.85 15.08
N HIS A 120 -8.62 1.81 15.83
CA HIS A 120 -7.75 0.64 16.04
C HIS A 120 -7.56 -0.14 14.73
N THR A 121 -8.66 -0.52 14.07
CA THR A 121 -8.63 -1.18 12.77
C THR A 121 -7.92 -0.32 11.71
N TYR A 122 -8.13 1.00 11.71
CA TYR A 122 -7.41 1.91 10.82
C TYR A 122 -5.88 1.75 10.93
N THR A 123 -5.31 1.71 12.15
CA THR A 123 -3.85 1.56 12.29
C THR A 123 -3.32 0.24 11.75
N LEU A 124 -4.06 -0.84 11.97
CA LEU A 124 -3.69 -2.17 11.50
C LEU A 124 -3.75 -2.23 9.96
N VAL A 125 -4.87 -1.78 9.38
CA VAL A 125 -5.07 -1.76 7.93
C VAL A 125 -4.05 -0.83 7.27
N ARG A 126 -3.85 0.38 7.78
CA ARG A 126 -2.80 1.31 7.30
C ARG A 126 -1.43 0.63 7.27
N ASN A 127 -1.03 -0.05 8.35
CA ASN A 127 0.26 -0.74 8.39
C ASN A 127 0.32 -1.88 7.37
N ALA A 128 -0.78 -2.61 7.16
CA ALA A 128 -0.85 -3.67 6.15
C ALA A 128 -0.70 -3.12 4.73
N PHE A 129 -1.33 -1.98 4.42
CA PHE A 129 -1.17 -1.26 3.16
C PHE A 129 0.27 -0.80 2.93
N LEU A 130 0.89 -0.19 3.95
CA LEU A 130 2.27 0.28 3.86
C LEU A 130 3.26 -0.89 3.71
N ALA A 131 3.08 -1.97 4.46
CA ALA A 131 3.93 -3.16 4.38
C ALA A 131 3.79 -3.87 3.04
N SER A 132 2.55 -4.09 2.56
CA SER A 132 2.30 -4.70 1.25
C SER A 132 2.77 -3.81 0.09
N GLY A 133 2.59 -2.48 0.19
CA GLY A 133 3.13 -1.52 -0.77
C GLY A 133 4.65 -1.54 -0.82
N ALA A 134 5.33 -1.63 0.34
CA ALA A 134 6.78 -1.76 0.39
C ALA A 134 7.27 -3.06 -0.25
N ILE A 135 6.62 -4.19 0.02
CA ILE A 135 6.90 -5.47 -0.65
C ILE A 135 6.69 -5.33 -2.16
N GLY A 136 5.56 -4.73 -2.56
CA GLY A 136 5.22 -4.50 -3.96
C GLY A 136 6.28 -3.67 -4.69
N VAL A 137 6.80 -2.62 -4.07
CA VAL A 137 7.90 -1.81 -4.62
C VAL A 137 9.17 -2.64 -4.83
N VAL A 138 9.53 -3.48 -3.87
CA VAL A 138 10.71 -4.36 -3.99
C VAL A 138 10.51 -5.36 -5.13
N VAL A 139 9.34 -6.02 -5.20
CA VAL A 139 9.02 -6.97 -6.28
C VAL A 139 9.06 -6.27 -7.63
N TYR A 140 8.41 -5.12 -7.75
CA TYR A 140 8.41 -4.31 -8.96
C TYR A 140 9.82 -3.89 -9.41
N TRP A 141 10.69 -3.52 -8.47
CA TRP A 141 12.06 -3.10 -8.78
C TRP A 141 12.91 -4.28 -9.28
N LEU A 142 12.73 -5.46 -8.67
CA LEU A 142 13.44 -6.69 -9.04
C LEU A 142 12.89 -7.36 -10.30
N TYR A 143 11.58 -7.30 -10.50
CA TYR A 143 10.84 -8.03 -11.52
C TYR A 143 9.75 -7.16 -12.16
N PRO A 144 10.11 -6.08 -12.90
CA PRO A 144 9.14 -5.34 -13.70
C PRO A 144 8.47 -6.24 -14.75
N VAL A 145 7.17 -6.08 -14.95
CA VAL A 145 6.35 -6.88 -15.89
C VAL A 145 5.39 -5.96 -16.64
N ALA A 146 5.35 -6.12 -17.96
CA ALA A 146 4.39 -5.41 -18.80
C ALA A 146 2.97 -5.97 -18.61
N PRO A 147 1.95 -5.12 -18.38
CA PRO A 147 0.57 -5.57 -18.31
C PRO A 147 0.06 -6.11 -19.66
N PRO A 148 -0.97 -6.98 -19.67
CA PRO A 148 -1.48 -7.61 -20.89
C PRO A 148 -1.77 -6.64 -22.04
N ARG A 149 -2.42 -5.51 -21.75
CA ARG A 149 -2.78 -4.45 -22.71
C ARG A 149 -1.61 -3.80 -23.44
N LEU A 150 -0.39 -3.92 -22.92
CA LEU A 150 0.81 -3.37 -23.55
C LEU A 150 1.56 -4.38 -24.41
N ILE A 151 1.19 -5.67 -24.39
CA ILE A 151 1.85 -6.74 -25.13
C ILE A 151 1.22 -6.83 -26.53
N PRO A 152 1.89 -6.37 -27.62
CA PRO A 152 1.21 -6.11 -28.89
C PRO A 152 0.58 -7.35 -29.57
N PHE A 153 1.16 -8.53 -29.37
CA PHE A 153 0.72 -9.78 -29.99
C PHE A 153 -0.16 -10.64 -29.07
N ALA A 154 -0.46 -10.18 -27.85
CA ALA A 154 -1.31 -10.93 -26.92
C ALA A 154 -2.82 -10.74 -27.17
N GLY A 155 -3.20 -9.81 -28.06
CA GLY A 155 -4.59 -9.60 -28.49
C GLY A 155 -5.43 -8.72 -27.57
N PHE A 156 -4.85 -8.18 -26.50
CA PHE A 156 -5.57 -7.35 -25.54
C PHE A 156 -5.90 -5.96 -26.07
N MET A 157 -7.08 -5.49 -25.67
CA MET A 157 -7.57 -4.14 -25.88
C MET A 157 -7.27 -3.26 -24.67
N ASP A 158 -6.60 -2.11 -24.85
CA ASP A 158 -6.45 -1.09 -23.79
C ASP A 158 -7.75 -0.28 -23.66
N THR A 159 -8.70 -0.83 -22.90
CA THR A 159 -10.04 -0.23 -22.73
C THR A 159 -9.99 1.12 -22.00
N MET A 160 -9.02 1.32 -21.11
CA MET A 160 -8.85 2.58 -20.39
C MET A 160 -8.38 3.69 -21.34
N ALA A 161 -7.39 3.41 -22.19
CA ALA A 161 -6.91 4.38 -23.17
C ALA A 161 -7.98 4.77 -24.20
N MET A 162 -8.82 3.82 -24.60
CA MET A 162 -9.83 4.03 -25.64
C MET A 162 -11.14 4.65 -25.14
N PHE A 163 -11.61 4.26 -23.95
CA PHE A 163 -12.95 4.65 -23.46
C PHE A 163 -12.93 5.58 -22.24
N ASP A 164 -11.76 5.77 -21.59
CA ASP A 164 -11.62 6.49 -20.31
C ASP A 164 -10.33 7.31 -20.19
N ARG A 165 -10.07 8.19 -21.16
CA ARG A 165 -8.84 9.01 -21.24
C ARG A 165 -8.52 9.81 -19.98
N VAL A 166 -9.52 10.33 -19.27
CA VAL A 166 -9.31 11.11 -18.03
C VAL A 166 -8.74 10.23 -16.93
N GLY A 167 -9.36 9.07 -16.69
CA GLY A 167 -8.88 8.09 -15.71
C GLY A 167 -7.51 7.54 -16.11
N TYR A 168 -7.34 7.20 -17.39
CA TYR A 168 -6.06 6.76 -17.94
C TYR A 168 -4.96 7.78 -17.69
N ASN A 169 -5.14 9.05 -18.06
CA ASN A 169 -4.11 10.08 -17.88
C ASN A 169 -3.79 10.36 -16.41
N ALA A 170 -4.79 10.30 -15.51
CA ALA A 170 -4.58 10.49 -14.08
C ALA A 170 -3.79 9.33 -13.44
N GLN A 171 -3.96 8.11 -13.96
CA GLN A 171 -3.29 6.91 -13.46
C GLN A 171 -1.92 6.68 -14.10
N GLU A 172 -1.77 7.09 -15.36
CA GLU A 172 -0.62 6.83 -16.22
C GLU A 172 0.20 8.10 -16.52
N THR A 173 0.09 9.13 -15.67
CA THR A 173 0.79 10.42 -15.82
C THR A 173 2.25 10.20 -16.24
N LYS A 174 2.53 10.49 -17.52
CA LYS A 174 3.64 9.96 -18.33
C LYS A 174 5.07 10.27 -17.83
N GLY A 175 5.23 10.95 -16.70
CA GLY A 175 6.52 11.27 -16.09
C GLY A 175 6.71 10.79 -14.64
N LEU A 176 5.67 10.27 -13.98
CA LEU A 176 5.72 9.87 -12.57
C LEU A 176 5.38 8.40 -12.33
N VAL A 177 4.76 7.74 -13.31
CA VAL A 177 4.21 6.40 -13.14
C VAL A 177 4.72 5.49 -14.24
N ASN A 178 5.44 4.43 -13.86
CA ASN A 178 5.85 3.40 -14.79
C ASN A 178 4.66 2.45 -15.07
N GLN A 179 4.32 2.32 -16.36
CA GLN A 179 3.25 1.46 -16.86
C GLN A 179 3.60 -0.03 -16.78
N PHE A 180 4.89 -0.36 -16.62
CA PHE A 180 5.44 -1.72 -16.58
C PHE A 180 5.50 -2.28 -15.14
N ALA A 181 4.37 -2.20 -14.42
CA ALA A 181 4.26 -2.58 -13.01
C ALA A 181 3.06 -3.50 -12.74
N ALA A 182 2.86 -4.52 -13.58
CA ALA A 182 1.72 -5.45 -13.42
C ALA A 182 1.86 -6.34 -12.17
N VAL A 183 3.06 -6.88 -11.90
CA VAL A 183 3.29 -7.78 -10.76
C VAL A 183 3.89 -7.03 -9.56
N PRO A 184 3.30 -7.12 -8.35
CA PRO A 184 2.04 -7.77 -8.00
C PRO A 184 0.83 -6.81 -8.15
N SER A 185 -0.39 -7.35 -8.33
CA SER A 185 -1.59 -6.51 -8.40
C SER A 185 -1.99 -5.96 -7.04
N LEU A 186 -1.54 -4.74 -6.73
CA LEU A 186 -2.00 -4.02 -5.54
C LEU A 186 -3.46 -3.58 -5.65
N HIS A 187 -4.02 -3.45 -6.87
CA HIS A 187 -5.46 -3.20 -7.07
C HIS A 187 -6.31 -4.26 -6.40
N PHE A 188 -6.07 -5.51 -6.78
CA PHE A 188 -6.79 -6.65 -6.22
C PHE A 188 -6.40 -6.86 -4.76
N GLY A 189 -5.10 -6.87 -4.45
CA GLY A 189 -4.60 -7.13 -3.11
C GLY A 189 -5.13 -6.15 -2.04
N TRP A 190 -5.08 -4.85 -2.32
CA TRP A 190 -5.63 -3.84 -1.39
C TRP A 190 -7.15 -3.88 -1.32
N SER A 191 -7.85 -4.25 -2.40
CA SER A 191 -9.28 -4.50 -2.35
C SER A 191 -9.63 -5.64 -1.41
N MET A 192 -8.82 -6.71 -1.35
CA MET A 192 -8.98 -7.78 -0.35
C MET A 192 -8.80 -7.26 1.08
N LEU A 193 -7.80 -6.42 1.34
CA LEU A 193 -7.60 -5.82 2.67
C LEU A 193 -8.78 -4.92 3.08
N LEU A 194 -9.29 -4.10 2.16
CA LEU A 194 -10.48 -3.28 2.41
C LEU A 194 -11.70 -4.15 2.68
N GLY A 195 -11.96 -5.14 1.83
CA GLY A 195 -13.10 -6.02 1.96
C GLY A 195 -13.10 -6.77 3.29
N LEU A 196 -11.94 -7.30 3.69
CA LEU A 196 -11.74 -7.94 4.99
C LEU A 196 -11.97 -6.96 6.15
N ALA A 197 -11.42 -5.75 6.07
CA ALA A 197 -11.59 -4.74 7.12
C ALA A 197 -13.07 -4.35 7.31
N VAL A 198 -13.81 -4.16 6.22
CA VAL A 198 -15.23 -3.82 6.24
C VAL A 198 -16.07 -4.96 6.80
N ALA A 199 -15.83 -6.20 6.35
CA ALA A 199 -16.52 -7.38 6.86
C ALA A 199 -16.29 -7.57 8.36
N TRP A 200 -15.04 -7.41 8.81
CA TRP A 200 -14.66 -7.60 10.21
C TRP A 200 -15.27 -6.54 11.13
N VAL A 201 -15.22 -5.27 10.74
CA VAL A 201 -15.75 -4.16 11.55
C VAL A 201 -17.27 -4.11 11.51
N GLY A 202 -17.86 -4.39 10.34
CA GLY A 202 -19.26 -4.15 10.05
C GLY A 202 -20.23 -5.08 10.76
N LYS A 203 -19.85 -6.35 10.98
CA LYS A 203 -20.65 -7.42 11.62
C LYS A 203 -22.07 -7.67 11.04
N ARG A 204 -22.49 -6.93 10.01
CA ARG A 204 -23.78 -7.07 9.31
C ARG A 204 -23.60 -7.92 8.05
N PRO A 205 -24.57 -8.80 7.70
CA PRO A 205 -24.47 -9.63 6.50
C PRO A 205 -24.18 -8.83 5.22
N LEU A 206 -24.78 -7.66 5.07
CA LEU A 206 -24.55 -6.79 3.91
C LEU A 206 -23.09 -6.34 3.77
N LEU A 207 -22.39 -6.11 4.89
CA LEU A 207 -20.98 -5.69 4.88
C LEU A 207 -20.03 -6.86 4.59
N TRP A 208 -20.45 -8.09 4.90
CA TRP A 208 -19.78 -9.30 4.43
C TRP A 208 -19.95 -9.50 2.93
N VAL A 209 -21.17 -9.30 2.42
CA VAL A 209 -21.43 -9.34 0.97
C VAL A 209 -20.56 -8.30 0.27
N PHE A 210 -20.52 -7.06 0.74
CA PHE A 210 -19.62 -6.04 0.20
C PHE A 210 -18.14 -6.48 0.28
N GLY A 211 -17.72 -7.01 1.43
CA GLY A 211 -16.34 -7.42 1.66
C GLY A 211 -15.84 -8.53 0.72
N ILE A 212 -16.74 -9.35 0.17
CA ILE A 212 -16.44 -10.40 -0.81
C ILE A 212 -16.65 -9.88 -2.24
N ALA A 213 -17.77 -9.19 -2.48
CA ALA A 213 -18.14 -8.71 -3.81
C ALA A 213 -17.13 -7.69 -4.33
N TRP A 214 -16.56 -6.85 -3.46
CA TRP A 214 -15.65 -5.80 -3.89
C TRP A 214 -14.31 -6.32 -4.45
N PRO A 215 -13.56 -7.18 -3.74
CA PRO A 215 -12.38 -7.82 -4.31
C PRO A 215 -12.68 -8.60 -5.60
N VAL A 216 -13.81 -9.29 -5.67
CA VAL A 216 -14.23 -10.04 -6.87
C VAL A 216 -14.47 -9.10 -8.05
N ALA A 217 -15.20 -7.99 -7.83
CA ALA A 217 -15.40 -6.97 -8.85
C ALA A 217 -14.07 -6.36 -9.31
N MET A 218 -13.14 -6.08 -8.38
CA MET A 218 -11.82 -5.57 -8.73
C MET A 218 -11.00 -6.59 -9.53
N PHE A 219 -11.05 -7.88 -9.18
CA PHE A 219 -10.39 -8.95 -9.95
C PHE A 219 -10.85 -8.94 -11.42
N PHE A 220 -12.16 -8.98 -11.63
CA PHE A 220 -12.72 -8.92 -12.98
C PHE A 220 -12.34 -7.60 -13.68
N ALA A 221 -12.45 -6.47 -12.99
CA ALA A 221 -12.09 -5.18 -13.55
C ALA A 221 -10.63 -5.14 -14.02
N VAL A 222 -9.66 -5.61 -13.21
CA VAL A 222 -8.24 -5.52 -13.57
C VAL A 222 -7.87 -6.48 -14.71
N VAL A 223 -8.48 -7.67 -14.75
CA VAL A 223 -8.23 -8.69 -15.79
C VAL A 223 -8.92 -8.32 -17.10
N MET A 224 -10.22 -8.01 -17.07
CA MET A 224 -11.01 -7.72 -18.27
C MET A 224 -10.59 -6.41 -18.96
N THR A 225 -10.03 -5.46 -18.22
CA THR A 225 -9.46 -4.23 -18.80
C THR A 225 -8.02 -4.41 -19.30
N GLY A 226 -7.45 -5.61 -19.20
CA GLY A 226 -6.10 -5.94 -19.66
C GLY A 226 -4.99 -5.30 -18.83
N ASN A 227 -5.28 -4.85 -17.60
CA ASN A 227 -4.30 -4.19 -16.74
C ASN A 227 -3.46 -5.18 -15.92
N HIS A 228 -3.97 -6.38 -15.69
CA HIS A 228 -3.36 -7.36 -14.81
C HIS A 228 -3.63 -8.79 -15.29
N PHE A 229 -2.68 -9.68 -15.01
CA PHE A 229 -2.79 -11.12 -15.21
C PHE A 229 -3.48 -11.80 -14.02
N ILE A 230 -4.05 -12.98 -14.20
CA ILE A 230 -4.67 -13.74 -13.10
C ILE A 230 -3.61 -14.09 -12.04
N LEU A 231 -2.43 -14.52 -12.47
CA LEU A 231 -1.33 -14.87 -11.57
C LEU A 231 -0.83 -13.65 -10.78
N ASP A 232 -0.82 -12.46 -11.38
CA ASP A 232 -0.41 -11.25 -10.66
C ASP A 232 -1.44 -10.82 -9.59
N ALA A 233 -2.73 -11.12 -9.79
CA ALA A 233 -3.78 -10.94 -8.81
C ALA A 233 -3.58 -11.91 -7.63
N VAL A 234 -3.29 -13.18 -7.90
CA VAL A 234 -2.95 -14.16 -6.86
C VAL A 234 -1.75 -13.69 -6.03
N ILE A 235 -0.67 -13.25 -6.69
CA ILE A 235 0.51 -12.73 -6.01
C ILE A 235 0.17 -11.45 -5.22
N GLY A 236 -0.67 -10.57 -5.77
CA GLY A 236 -1.16 -9.36 -5.10
C GLY A 236 -1.93 -9.64 -3.81
N GLY A 237 -2.80 -10.65 -3.83
CA GLY A 237 -3.49 -11.15 -2.64
C GLY A 237 -2.51 -11.69 -1.60
N ALA A 238 -1.56 -12.53 -2.01
CA ALA A 238 -0.54 -13.08 -1.12
C ALA A 238 0.34 -11.99 -0.48
N VAL A 239 0.81 -11.02 -1.27
CA VAL A 239 1.58 -9.86 -0.80
C VAL A 239 0.78 -9.02 0.20
N SER A 240 -0.52 -8.85 -0.04
CA SER A 240 -1.40 -8.09 0.84
C SER A 240 -1.62 -8.79 2.19
N PHE A 241 -1.83 -10.11 2.18
CA PHE A 241 -1.92 -10.89 3.42
C PHE A 241 -0.58 -11.00 4.15
N ALA A 242 0.54 -11.06 3.45
CA ALA A 242 1.86 -10.96 4.07
C ALA A 242 2.04 -9.60 4.77
N GLY A 243 1.63 -8.51 4.12
CA GLY A 243 1.60 -7.17 4.72
C GLY A 243 0.72 -7.11 5.97
N LEU A 244 -0.46 -7.75 5.94
CA LEU A 244 -1.33 -7.87 7.12
C LEU A 244 -0.67 -8.68 8.24
N GLY A 245 -0.02 -9.79 7.92
CA GLY A 245 0.74 -10.61 8.88
C GLY A 245 1.86 -9.82 9.56
N ILE A 246 2.62 -9.03 8.79
CA ILE A 246 3.63 -8.10 9.32
C ILE A 246 2.98 -7.08 10.25
N ALA A 247 1.86 -6.48 9.84
CA ALA A 247 1.16 -5.48 10.65
C ALA A 247 0.69 -6.05 12.01
N ILE A 248 0.10 -7.26 12.00
CA ILE A 248 -0.31 -7.98 13.22
C ILE A 248 0.91 -8.31 14.08
N GLY A 249 2.00 -8.79 13.47
CA GLY A 249 3.26 -9.09 14.17
C GLY A 249 3.85 -7.87 14.88
N LEU A 250 3.88 -6.73 14.20
CA LEU A 250 4.35 -5.45 14.75
C LEU A 250 3.48 -4.98 15.92
N GLU A 251 2.16 -5.13 15.81
CA GLU A 251 1.23 -4.78 16.88
C GLU A 251 1.44 -5.66 18.13
N ARG A 252 1.59 -6.97 17.95
CA ARG A 252 1.87 -7.92 19.05
C ARG A 252 3.25 -7.72 19.67
N ALA A 253 4.25 -7.30 18.90
CA ALA A 253 5.60 -7.06 19.38
C ALA A 253 5.75 -5.71 20.11
N ARG A 254 4.88 -4.74 19.84
CA ARG A 254 4.96 -3.37 20.39
C ARG A 254 5.12 -3.32 21.91
N PRO A 255 4.33 -4.03 22.75
CA PRO A 255 4.50 -3.98 24.21
C PRO A 255 5.89 -4.44 24.65
N ARG A 256 6.43 -5.49 24.03
CA ARG A 256 7.76 -6.04 24.33
C ARG A 256 8.87 -5.08 23.94
N VAL A 257 8.77 -4.49 22.74
CA VAL A 257 9.75 -3.50 22.26
C VAL A 257 9.75 -2.25 23.14
N VAL A 258 8.56 -1.76 23.53
CA VAL A 258 8.45 -0.60 24.43
C VAL A 258 9.01 -0.92 25.82
N ALA A 259 8.74 -2.11 26.37
CA ALA A 259 9.30 -2.55 27.64
C ALA A 259 10.83 -2.66 27.59
N TRP A 260 11.37 -3.28 26.54
CA TRP A 260 12.80 -3.37 26.29
C TRP A 260 13.47 -1.99 26.13
N ALA A 261 12.86 -1.10 25.36
CA ALA A 261 13.38 0.25 25.12
C ALA A 261 13.39 1.07 26.41
N LYS A 262 12.31 1.01 27.21
CA LYS A 262 12.25 1.63 28.54
C LYS A 262 13.30 1.04 29.49
N GLY A 263 13.52 -0.27 29.46
CA GLY A 263 14.56 -0.92 30.27
C GLY A 263 15.97 -0.45 29.91
N ARG A 264 16.31 -0.37 28.62
CA ARG A 264 17.63 0.12 28.17
C ARG A 264 17.84 1.62 28.38
N LEU A 265 16.82 2.43 28.12
CA LEU A 265 16.91 3.89 28.32
C LEU A 265 16.90 4.25 29.81
N GLY A 266 16.18 3.50 30.64
CA GLY A 266 16.22 3.59 32.10
C GLY A 266 17.58 3.20 32.66
N ALA A 267 18.15 2.07 32.22
CA ALA A 267 19.48 1.62 32.64
C ALA A 267 20.59 2.63 32.27
N ARG A 268 20.56 3.19 31.06
CA ARG A 268 21.50 4.24 30.64
C ARG A 268 21.33 5.55 31.42
N GLY A 269 20.11 5.87 31.85
CA GLY A 269 19.84 7.02 32.71
C GLY A 269 20.45 6.85 34.10
N VAL A 270 20.31 5.65 34.68
CA VAL A 270 20.86 5.31 36.00
C VAL A 270 22.39 5.30 35.99
N GLU A 271 23.02 4.70 34.97
CA GLU A 271 24.50 4.73 34.81
C GLU A 271 25.04 6.15 34.63
N ALA A 272 24.32 7.02 33.91
CA ALA A 272 24.72 8.42 33.72
C ALA A 272 24.62 9.24 35.02
N THR A 273 23.58 9.02 35.84
CA THR A 273 23.49 9.64 37.18
C THR A 273 24.53 9.07 38.15
N ALA A 274 24.82 7.77 38.10
CA ALA A 274 25.82 7.15 38.97
C ALA A 274 27.25 7.63 38.68
N ARG A 275 27.57 7.96 37.42
CA ARG A 275 28.86 8.57 37.05
C ARG A 275 28.94 10.08 37.26
N ALA A 276 27.79 10.76 37.46
CA ALA A 276 27.72 12.20 37.64
C ALA A 276 27.63 12.65 39.11
N SER A 277 27.61 11.70 40.06
CA SER A 277 27.78 11.97 41.49
C SER A 277 29.23 11.66 41.88
N PRO A 278 30.14 12.65 41.94
CA PRO A 278 31.41 12.47 42.62
C PRO A 278 31.15 12.37 44.14
N GLN A 279 31.92 11.50 44.78
CA GLN A 279 32.05 11.44 46.25
C GLN A 279 32.64 12.74 46.80
#